data_AF-A0A7W0FAM5-F1
#
_entry.id   AF-A0A7W0FAM5-F1
#
_cell.length_a   1.000
_cell.length_b   1.000
_cell.length_c   1.000
_cell.angle_alpha   90.00
_cell.angle_beta   90.00
_cell.angle_gamma   90.00
#
_symmetry.space_group_name_H-M   'P 1'
#
loop_
_entity.id
_entity.type
_entity.pdbx_description
1 polymer ?
#
loop_
_entity_poly.entity_id
_entity_poly.type
_entity_poly.pdbx_seq_one_letter_code
_entity_poly.pdbx_strand_id
1 'polypeptide(L)'
;MKKCNSGNAIVHSTLESGEDVIVNDRWEKEYHFKVASFPVPTGLASEAVEVTKDDSPGRIFRILSDYNTDPEDAMEMIMEKVCRGINRRHLKKYNGKWEIGGRNILRGAIEYNDDFSDTSFERVFVIDGKRITIEKFTGMLDQWEGWNFKFKIMDAYGEDA
;
A
#
# COMPACT_ATOMS: atom_id res chain seq x y z
N MET A 1 23.18 -10.42 34.30
CA MET A 1 22.19 -9.58 33.58
C MET A 1 22.86 -9.01 32.33
N LYS A 2 22.47 -9.48 31.14
CA LYS A 2 22.86 -8.82 29.88
C LYS A 2 22.09 -7.50 29.80
N LYS A 3 22.80 -6.37 29.71
CA LYS A 3 22.20 -5.06 29.45
C LYS A 3 21.58 -5.12 28.05
N CYS A 4 20.27 -4.93 27.94
CA CYS A 4 19.66 -4.63 26.65
C CYS A 4 20.19 -3.26 26.20
N ASN A 5 20.95 -3.25 25.10
CA ASN A 5 21.32 -2.00 24.45
C ASN A 5 20.03 -1.31 23.98
N SER A 6 19.77 -0.13 24.53
CA SER A 6 18.88 0.87 23.93
C SER A 6 19.57 1.36 22.66
N GLY A 7 19.49 0.59 21.57
CA GLY A 7 19.81 1.13 20.24
C GLY A 7 18.89 2.31 19.97
N ASN A 8 19.42 3.40 19.43
CA ASN A 8 18.61 4.53 18.98
C ASN A 8 17.49 4.00 18.09
N ALA A 9 16.24 4.16 18.50
CA ALA A 9 15.12 3.93 17.59
C ALA A 9 15.24 4.97 16.47
N ILE A 10 15.61 4.53 15.27
CA ILE A 10 15.53 5.37 14.08
C ILE A 10 14.06 5.46 13.75
N VAL A 11 13.44 6.59 14.08
CA VAL A 11 12.10 6.94 13.60
C VAL A 11 12.30 7.47 12.18
N HIS A 12 11.91 6.68 11.18
CA HIS A 12 11.94 7.07 9.77
C HIS A 12 10.50 7.22 9.27
N SER A 13 10.22 8.34 8.60
CA SER A 13 8.98 8.56 7.87
C SER A 13 9.32 8.84 6.41
N THR A 14 8.98 7.89 5.55
CA THR A 14 9.13 8.05 4.09
C THR A 14 8.32 9.24 3.60
N LEU A 15 7.13 9.47 4.15
CA LEU A 15 6.27 10.60 3.74
C LEU A 15 6.92 11.96 4.05
N GLU A 16 7.66 12.06 5.15
CA GLU A 16 8.33 13.31 5.56
C GLU A 16 9.68 13.53 4.87
N SER A 17 10.47 12.46 4.68
CA SER A 17 11.89 12.55 4.30
C SER A 17 12.25 11.91 2.95
N GLY A 18 11.30 11.22 2.32
CA GLY A 18 11.50 10.55 1.04
C GLY A 18 11.63 11.52 -0.14
N GLU A 19 12.22 11.01 -1.21
CA GLU A 19 12.36 11.69 -2.49
C GLU A 19 11.00 11.73 -3.22
N ASP A 20 10.69 12.87 -3.82
CA ASP A 20 9.46 13.04 -4.59
C ASP A 20 9.59 12.40 -5.97
N VAL A 21 8.67 11.49 -6.28
CA VAL A 21 8.59 10.82 -7.57
C VAL A 21 7.19 10.94 -8.14
N ILE A 22 7.10 11.40 -9.39
CA ILE A 22 5.85 11.47 -10.14
C ILE A 22 5.82 10.31 -11.14
N VAL A 23 4.75 9.52 -11.10
CA VAL A 23 4.58 8.34 -11.96
C VAL A 23 3.21 8.38 -12.62
N ASN A 24 3.16 8.05 -13.91
CA ASN A 24 1.91 7.90 -14.64
C ASN A 24 1.52 6.43 -14.80
N ASP A 25 0.24 6.12 -14.63
CA ASP A 25 -0.29 4.83 -15.06
C ASP A 25 -0.48 4.78 -16.59
N ARG A 26 -0.80 3.61 -17.13
CA ARG A 26 -1.07 3.40 -18.57
C ARG A 26 -2.31 4.12 -19.11
N TRP A 27 -3.08 4.75 -18.24
CA TRP A 27 -4.22 5.59 -18.58
C TRP A 27 -3.90 7.08 -18.38
N GLU A 28 -2.62 7.44 -18.30
CA GLU A 28 -2.10 8.80 -18.13
C GLU A 28 -2.57 9.49 -16.85
N LYS A 29 -2.99 8.70 -15.85
CA LYS A 29 -3.26 9.26 -14.53
C LYS A 29 -1.94 9.40 -13.78
N GLU A 30 -1.68 10.63 -13.35
CA GLU A 30 -0.54 11.00 -12.53
C GLU A 30 -0.75 10.59 -11.06
N TYR A 31 0.33 10.10 -10.46
CA TYR A 31 0.45 9.75 -9.06
C TYR A 31 1.74 10.34 -8.48
N HIS A 32 1.66 10.83 -7.26
CA HIS A 32 2.80 11.35 -6.52
C HIS A 32 3.15 10.39 -5.39
N PHE A 33 4.41 9.97 -5.34
CA PHE A 33 4.97 9.14 -4.30
C PHE A 33 6.14 9.82 -3.61
N LYS A 34 6.29 9.55 -2.33
CA LYS A 34 7.53 9.72 -1.56
C LYS A 34 8.23 8.38 -1.48
N VAL A 35 9.51 8.31 -1.84
CA VAL A 35 10.29 7.07 -1.88
C VAL A 35 11.53 7.18 -1.01
N ALA A 36 11.81 6.16 -0.20
CA ALA A 36 13.01 6.11 0.63
C ALA A 36 13.51 4.68 0.77
N SER A 37 14.83 4.54 0.91
CA SER A 37 15.49 3.29 1.26
C SER A 37 16.32 3.49 2.53
N PHE A 38 16.22 2.55 3.47
CA PHE A 38 16.91 2.64 4.75
C PHE A 38 17.29 1.25 5.27
N PRO A 39 18.46 1.11 5.92
CA PRO A 39 18.91 -0.17 6.45
C PRO A 39 18.05 -0.60 7.64
N VAL A 40 17.65 -1.87 7.65
CA VAL A 40 16.96 -2.54 8.76
C VAL A 40 17.74 -3.80 9.16
N PRO A 41 17.54 -4.42 10.34
CA PRO A 41 18.31 -5.61 10.78
C PRO A 41 18.33 -6.82 9.84
N THR A 42 17.43 -6.86 8.85
CA THR A 42 17.27 -7.98 7.92
C THR A 42 17.66 -7.64 6.48
N GLY A 43 18.09 -6.40 6.18
CA GLY A 43 18.42 -5.98 4.81
C GLY A 43 18.29 -4.47 4.59
N LEU A 44 18.09 -4.08 3.34
CA LEU A 44 17.74 -2.72 2.94
C LEU A 44 16.23 -2.66 2.68
N ALA A 45 15.50 -1.90 3.49
CA ALA A 45 14.07 -1.70 3.29
C ALA A 45 13.86 -0.50 2.36
N SER A 46 13.07 -0.69 1.31
CA SER A 46 12.62 0.37 0.40
C SER A 46 11.12 0.53 0.50
N GLU A 47 10.67 1.76 0.67
CA GLU A 47 9.25 2.10 0.79
C GLU A 47 8.89 3.21 -0.20
N ALA A 48 7.72 3.08 -0.82
CA ALA A 48 7.09 4.14 -1.61
C ALA A 48 5.68 4.40 -1.07
N VAL A 49 5.41 5.62 -0.60
CA VAL A 49 4.15 6.07 -0.02
C VAL A 49 3.48 7.06 -0.96
N GLU A 50 2.25 6.77 -1.40
CA GLU A 50 1.45 7.68 -2.23
C GLU A 50 1.05 8.90 -1.42
N VAL A 51 1.35 10.09 -1.95
CA VAL A 51 0.92 11.36 -1.38
C VAL A 51 -0.50 11.64 -1.87
N THR A 52 -1.45 11.65 -0.95
CA THR A 52 -2.86 11.95 -1.22
C THR A 52 -3.15 13.42 -0.91
N LYS A 53 -4.22 13.97 -1.49
CA LYS A 53 -4.55 15.41 -1.35
C LYS A 53 -5.12 15.79 0.01
N ASP A 54 -5.64 14.80 0.74
CA ASP A 54 -6.40 14.94 1.97
C ASP A 54 -5.75 14.19 3.14
N ASP A 55 -4.46 13.86 3.01
CA ASP A 55 -3.69 13.01 3.93
C ASP A 55 -4.37 11.64 4.20
N SER A 56 -5.33 11.24 3.37
CA SER A 56 -5.96 9.94 3.48
C SER A 56 -4.96 8.82 3.16
N PRO A 57 -5.15 7.61 3.72
CA PRO A 57 -4.28 6.48 3.42
C PRO A 57 -4.20 6.20 1.90
N GLY A 58 -3.01 6.43 1.32
CA GLY A 58 -2.65 6.12 -0.06
C GLY A 58 -2.05 4.73 -0.22
N ARG A 59 -1.65 4.35 -1.44
CA ARG A 59 -0.87 3.11 -1.65
C ARG A 59 0.45 3.19 -0.90
N ILE A 60 0.85 2.06 -0.31
CA ILE A 60 2.20 1.88 0.20
C ILE A 60 2.78 0.63 -0.43
N PHE A 61 3.96 0.76 -1.04
CA PHE A 61 4.73 -0.36 -1.57
C PHE A 61 5.98 -0.54 -0.75
N ARG A 62 6.35 -1.80 -0.47
CA ARG A 62 7.52 -2.15 0.33
C ARG A 62 8.31 -3.27 -0.34
N ILE A 63 9.63 -3.19 -0.26
CA ILE A 63 10.57 -4.25 -0.65
C ILE A 63 11.65 -4.35 0.42
N LEU A 64 12.08 -5.57 0.71
CA LEU A 64 13.24 -5.84 1.55
C LEU A 64 14.27 -6.54 0.67
N SER A 65 15.34 -5.82 0.32
CA SER A 65 16.45 -6.33 -0.46
C SER A 65 17.64 -6.68 0.44
N ASP A 66 18.64 -7.33 -0.13
CA ASP A 66 19.86 -7.66 0.59
C ASP A 66 20.59 -6.40 1.04
N TYR A 67 21.32 -6.47 2.16
CA TYR A 67 22.06 -5.33 2.71
C TYR A 67 23.03 -4.65 1.76
N ASN A 68 23.62 -5.42 0.85
CA ASN A 68 24.62 -4.93 -0.10
C ASN A 68 24.00 -4.55 -1.45
N THR A 69 22.67 -4.52 -1.56
CA THR A 69 21.97 -4.05 -2.76
C THR A 69 22.37 -2.60 -3.01
N ASP A 70 22.74 -2.28 -4.25
CA ASP A 70 23.05 -0.91 -4.62
C ASP A 70 21.81 -0.02 -4.42
N PRO A 71 21.95 1.21 -3.89
CA PRO A 71 20.82 2.11 -3.72
C PRO A 71 20.04 2.39 -5.02
N GLU A 72 20.72 2.46 -6.17
CA GLU A 72 20.08 2.65 -7.47
C GLU A 72 19.26 1.41 -7.86
N ASP A 73 19.81 0.21 -7.67
CA ASP A 73 19.08 -1.05 -7.89
C ASP A 73 17.84 -1.15 -6.99
N ALA A 74 17.96 -0.78 -5.71
CA ALA A 74 16.85 -0.79 -4.77
C ALA A 74 15.75 0.20 -5.17
N MET A 75 16.14 1.37 -5.68
CA MET A 75 15.21 2.36 -6.25
C MET A 75 14.51 1.80 -7.50
N GLU A 76 15.23 1.18 -8.42
CA GLU A 76 14.64 0.57 -9.61
C GLU A 76 13.60 -0.50 -9.23
N MET A 77 13.95 -1.41 -8.31
CA MET A 77 13.05 -2.46 -7.84
C MET A 77 11.76 -1.92 -7.22
N ILE A 78 11.85 -0.90 -6.35
CA ILE A 78 10.64 -0.32 -5.73
C ILE A 78 9.79 0.41 -6.76
N MET A 79 10.40 1.10 -7.72
CA MET A 79 9.68 1.77 -8.81
C MET A 79 9.00 0.79 -9.75
N GLU A 80 9.61 -0.37 -10.05
CA GLU A 80 8.94 -1.44 -10.78
C GLU A 80 7.69 -1.95 -10.04
N LYS A 81 7.78 -2.13 -8.71
CA LYS A 81 6.62 -2.54 -7.89
C LYS A 81 5.52 -1.47 -7.88
N VAL A 82 5.88 -0.18 -7.78
CA VAL A 82 4.95 0.95 -7.91
C VAL A 82 4.25 0.93 -9.27
N CYS A 83 5.01 0.90 -10.37
CA CYS A 83 4.49 0.86 -11.73
C CYS A 83 3.54 -0.33 -11.95
N ARG A 84 3.93 -1.52 -11.47
CA ARG A 84 3.09 -2.72 -11.53
C ARG A 84 1.79 -2.56 -10.73
N GLY A 85 1.87 -1.92 -9.56
CA GLY A 85 0.74 -1.67 -8.68
C GLY A 85 -0.28 -0.68 -9.26
N ILE A 86 0.17 0.50 -9.71
CA ILE A 86 -0.74 1.53 -10.26
C ILE A 86 -1.41 1.09 -11.56
N ASN A 87 -0.77 0.20 -12.34
CA ASN A 87 -1.32 -0.35 -13.57
C ASN A 87 -2.32 -1.49 -13.36
N ARG A 88 -2.54 -1.91 -12.10
CA ARG A 88 -3.59 -2.86 -11.71
C ARG A 88 -4.74 -2.09 -11.08
N ARG A 89 -5.93 -2.21 -11.67
CA ARG A 89 -7.17 -1.65 -11.11
C ARG A 89 -8.05 -2.79 -10.60
N HIS A 90 -8.39 -2.73 -9.33
CA HIS A 90 -9.28 -3.66 -8.64
C HIS A 90 -10.67 -3.07 -8.44
N LEU A 91 -10.82 -1.75 -8.47
CA LEU A 91 -12.09 -1.05 -8.31
C LEU A 91 -12.55 -0.44 -9.63
N LYS A 92 -13.87 -0.47 -9.84
CA LYS A 92 -14.57 0.29 -10.87
C LYS A 92 -15.61 1.18 -10.21
N LYS A 93 -15.91 2.33 -10.82
CA LYS A 93 -16.99 3.20 -10.35
C LYS A 93 -18.25 2.92 -11.16
N TYR A 94 -19.35 2.61 -10.49
CA TYR A 94 -20.66 2.37 -11.09
C TYR A 94 -21.73 3.07 -10.25
N ASN A 95 -22.59 3.86 -10.89
CA ASN A 95 -23.64 4.66 -10.22
C ASN A 95 -23.13 5.44 -8.98
N GLY A 96 -21.94 6.02 -9.08
CA GLY A 96 -21.32 6.79 -7.99
C GLY A 96 -20.66 5.95 -6.89
N LYS A 97 -20.85 4.63 -6.86
CA LYS A 97 -20.28 3.70 -5.88
C LYS A 97 -19.07 2.97 -6.44
N TRP A 98 -18.16 2.56 -5.55
CA TRP A 98 -17.05 1.68 -5.90
C TRP A 98 -17.51 0.23 -5.84
N GLU A 99 -17.14 -0.56 -6.84
CA GLU A 99 -17.42 -1.98 -6.94
C GLU A 99 -16.15 -2.75 -7.31
N ILE A 100 -16.15 -4.06 -7.05
CA ILE A 100 -15.09 -4.98 -7.49
C ILE A 100 -15.06 -5.01 -9.03
N GLY A 101 -13.90 -4.74 -9.60
CA GLY A 101 -13.65 -4.71 -11.03
C GLY A 101 -13.67 -6.10 -11.69
N GLY A 102 -13.69 -6.12 -13.02
CA GLY A 102 -14.00 -7.32 -13.83
C GLY A 102 -12.98 -8.47 -13.83
N ARG A 103 -11.96 -8.44 -12.95
CA ARG A 103 -11.03 -9.57 -12.75
C ARG A 103 -11.40 -10.44 -11.55
N ASN A 104 -12.46 -10.09 -10.81
CA ASN A 104 -12.95 -10.80 -9.61
C ASN A 104 -11.85 -11.05 -8.56
N ILE A 105 -10.83 -10.20 -8.56
CA ILE A 105 -9.71 -10.26 -7.62
C ILE A 105 -9.53 -8.86 -7.04
N LEU A 106 -9.46 -8.80 -5.72
CA LEU A 106 -9.24 -7.60 -4.94
C LEU A 106 -7.87 -7.71 -4.27
N ARG A 107 -7.02 -6.70 -4.42
CA ARG A 107 -5.74 -6.57 -3.71
C ARG A 107 -5.67 -5.19 -3.08
N GLY A 108 -5.09 -5.14 -1.91
CA GLY A 108 -4.95 -3.92 -1.12
C GLY A 108 -4.24 -4.22 0.19
N ALA A 109 -4.09 -3.19 1.00
CA ALA A 109 -3.52 -3.29 2.34
C ALA A 109 -4.61 -3.24 3.41
N ILE A 110 -4.35 -3.86 4.56
CA ILE A 110 -5.13 -3.67 5.78
C ILE A 110 -4.36 -2.64 6.59
N GLU A 111 -4.95 -1.46 6.77
CA GLU A 111 -4.29 -0.33 7.42
C GLU A 111 -5.02 0.07 8.70
N TYR A 112 -4.28 0.69 9.61
CA TYR A 112 -4.85 1.34 10.78
C TYR A 112 -5.65 2.58 10.35
N ASN A 113 -6.70 2.89 11.10
CA ASN A 113 -7.54 4.06 10.88
C ASN A 113 -7.77 4.78 12.20
N ASP A 114 -7.54 6.08 12.20
CA ASP A 114 -7.79 7.02 13.29
C ASP A 114 -9.01 7.93 13.05
N ASP A 115 -9.59 7.92 11.84
CA ASP A 115 -10.84 8.60 11.52
C ASP A 115 -12.07 7.68 11.71
N PHE A 116 -12.77 7.87 12.82
CA PHE A 116 -13.99 7.11 13.17
C PHE A 116 -15.28 7.82 12.78
N SER A 117 -15.23 8.85 11.93
CA SER A 117 -16.43 9.60 11.51
C SER A 117 -17.41 8.77 10.67
N ASP A 118 -16.91 7.76 9.93
CA ASP A 118 -17.70 6.94 9.00
C ASP A 118 -17.61 5.42 9.23
N THR A 119 -16.95 4.98 10.30
CA THR A 119 -16.79 3.57 10.67
C THR A 119 -16.50 3.41 12.15
N SER A 120 -16.90 2.27 12.71
CA SER A 120 -16.57 1.88 14.10
C SER A 120 -15.32 1.00 14.22
N PHE A 121 -14.69 0.67 13.08
CA PHE A 121 -13.54 -0.22 13.04
C PHE A 121 -12.21 0.55 13.02
N GLU A 122 -11.23 0.08 13.79
CA GLU A 122 -9.85 0.60 13.77
C GLU A 122 -9.05 0.16 12.54
N ARG A 123 -9.65 -0.62 11.65
CA ARG A 123 -9.01 -1.14 10.43
C ARG A 123 -9.84 -0.80 9.22
N VAL A 124 -9.14 -0.39 8.18
CA VAL A 124 -9.69 -0.11 6.86
C VAL A 124 -8.90 -0.88 5.81
N PHE A 125 -9.50 -1.03 4.63
CA PHE A 125 -8.78 -1.52 3.47
C PHE A 125 -8.32 -0.35 2.62
N VAL A 126 -7.08 -0.40 2.15
CA VAL A 126 -6.60 0.52 1.12
C VAL A 126 -6.51 -0.24 -0.20
N ILE A 127 -7.44 0.03 -1.11
CA ILE A 127 -7.58 -0.66 -2.40
C ILE A 127 -7.51 0.38 -3.51
N ASP A 128 -6.62 0.19 -4.49
CA ASP A 128 -6.34 1.17 -5.53
C ASP A 128 -6.12 2.60 -4.97
N GLY A 129 -5.42 2.68 -3.83
CA GLY A 129 -5.11 3.93 -3.11
C GLY A 129 -6.35 4.63 -2.58
N LYS A 130 -7.38 3.88 -2.19
CA LYS A 130 -8.61 4.42 -1.59
C LYS A 130 -8.85 3.74 -0.26
N ARG A 131 -9.09 4.55 0.76
CA ARG A 131 -9.65 4.10 2.04
C ARG A 131 -11.06 3.56 1.83
N ILE A 132 -11.25 2.28 2.11
CA ILE A 132 -12.51 1.55 2.08
C ILE A 132 -12.77 1.01 3.49
N THR A 133 -13.83 1.46 4.13
CA THR A 133 -14.24 0.95 5.45
C THR A 133 -14.75 -0.49 5.35
N ILE A 134 -14.82 -1.19 6.48
CA ILE A 134 -15.36 -2.56 6.53
C ILE A 134 -16.79 -2.59 5.96
N GLU A 135 -17.62 -1.62 6.33
CA GLU A 135 -19.01 -1.52 5.88
C GLU A 135 -19.12 -1.28 4.37
N LYS A 136 -18.25 -0.43 3.81
CA LYS A 136 -18.19 -0.21 2.36
C LYS A 136 -17.72 -1.46 1.64
N PHE A 137 -16.73 -2.17 2.18
CA PHE A 137 -16.22 -3.41 1.64
C PHE A 137 -17.30 -4.50 1.60
N THR A 138 -18.04 -4.69 2.70
CA THR A 138 -19.13 -5.68 2.74
C THR A 138 -20.22 -5.37 1.71
N GLY A 139 -20.58 -4.09 1.52
CA GLY A 139 -21.54 -3.70 0.48
C GLY A 139 -21.05 -3.98 -0.95
N MET A 140 -19.74 -4.04 -1.20
CA MET A 140 -19.21 -4.46 -2.50
C MET A 140 -19.43 -5.96 -2.77
N LEU A 141 -19.60 -6.76 -1.71
CA LEU A 141 -19.84 -8.20 -1.78
C LEU A 141 -21.30 -8.56 -2.05
N ASP A 142 -22.25 -7.63 -1.92
CA ASP A 142 -23.69 -7.90 -2.09
C ASP A 142 -24.01 -8.53 -3.45
N GLN A 143 -23.33 -8.12 -4.52
CA GLN A 143 -23.51 -8.69 -5.87
C GLN A 143 -22.97 -10.13 -6.03
N TRP A 144 -22.27 -10.65 -5.02
CA TRP A 144 -21.59 -11.95 -5.03
C TRP A 144 -22.29 -12.98 -4.12
N GLU A 145 -23.55 -12.74 -3.74
CA GLU A 145 -24.32 -13.71 -2.95
C GLU A 145 -24.32 -15.10 -3.61
N GLY A 146 -24.02 -16.13 -2.82
CA GLY A 146 -23.94 -17.53 -3.29
C GLY A 146 -22.62 -17.93 -3.94
N TRP A 147 -21.65 -17.01 -4.08
CA TRP A 147 -20.32 -17.32 -4.60
C TRP A 147 -19.37 -17.79 -3.49
N ASN A 148 -18.39 -18.62 -3.86
CA ASN A 148 -17.28 -18.99 -2.97
C ASN A 148 -16.14 -17.98 -3.11
N PHE A 149 -15.42 -17.72 -2.02
CA PHE A 149 -14.27 -16.82 -2.02
C PHE A 149 -13.00 -17.49 -1.47
N LYS A 150 -11.84 -16.93 -1.83
CA LYS A 150 -10.54 -17.28 -1.28
C LYS A 150 -9.87 -16.02 -0.75
N PHE A 151 -9.42 -16.06 0.50
CA PHE A 151 -8.67 -14.99 1.13
C PHE A 151 -7.20 -15.40 1.28
N LYS A 152 -6.27 -14.49 0.95
CA LYS A 152 -4.82 -14.69 1.12
C LYS A 152 -4.27 -13.47 1.86
N ILE A 153 -3.71 -13.70 3.05
CA ILE A 153 -2.91 -12.70 3.78
C ILE A 153 -1.47 -12.84 3.31
N MET A 154 -0.81 -11.72 3.05
CA MET A 154 0.55 -11.66 2.54
C MET A 154 1.35 -10.66 3.36
N ASP A 155 2.65 -10.91 3.51
CA ASP A 155 3.57 -9.94 4.09
C ASP A 155 3.76 -8.76 3.13
N ALA A 156 3.81 -7.53 3.66
CA ALA A 156 3.94 -6.31 2.87
C ALA A 156 5.24 -6.27 2.02
N TYR A 157 6.29 -6.96 2.46
CA TYR A 157 7.57 -7.05 1.76
C TYR A 157 7.61 -8.19 0.72
N GLY A 158 6.57 -9.01 0.64
CA GLY A 158 6.49 -10.08 -0.36
C GLY A 158 6.35 -9.58 -1.80
N GLU A 159 6.80 -10.38 -2.78
CA GLU A 159 6.66 -10.04 -4.21
C GLU A 159 5.21 -9.97 -4.69
N ASP A 160 4.36 -10.80 -4.08
CA ASP A 160 2.93 -10.91 -4.38
C ASP A 160 2.06 -9.81 -3.73
N ALA A 161 2.64 -9.00 -2.83
CA ALA A 161 1.97 -7.93 -2.11
C ALA A 161 1.74 -6.69 -2.99
#